data_AF-A0A7J9VC91-F1
#
_entry.id   AF-A0A7J9VC91-F1
#
_cell.length_a   1.000
_cell.length_b   1.000
_cell.length_c   1.000
_cell.angle_alpha   90.00
_cell.angle_beta   90.00
_cell.angle_gamma   90.00
#
_symmetry.space_group_name_H-M   'P 1'
#
loop_
_entity.id
_entity.type
_entity.pdbx_description
1 polymer ?
#
loop_
_entity_poly.entity_id
_entity_poly.type
_entity_poly.pdbx_seq_one_letter_code
_entity_poly.pdbx_strand_id
1 'polypeptide(L)'
;MVLQRIASEVGKGVFAGIGGTVAMTASSTAEMKLRGGKSSTTPAEALCTLLGVETLGETEKNRLTNLVHWSYGTGLGALRGLIAAGGIRGVKAAALFFGLVWGGEQLGLPALKVSPPITEWTGEMIASDVAHHLVYALGTTVGYELIQRG
;
A
#
# COMPACT_ATOMS: atom_id res chain seq x y z
N MET A 1 -11.78 5.39 27.46
CA MET A 1 -12.67 5.51 26.28
C MET A 1 -11.94 5.93 25.01
N VAL A 2 -11.19 7.05 24.97
CA VAL A 2 -10.50 7.51 23.73
C VAL A 2 -9.48 6.50 23.19
N LEU A 3 -8.59 5.98 24.05
CA LEU A 3 -7.57 5.00 23.63
C LEU A 3 -8.18 3.70 23.09
N GLN A 4 -9.25 3.20 23.72
CA GLN A 4 -9.97 2.02 23.26
C GLN A 4 -10.61 2.23 21.89
N ARG A 5 -11.17 3.43 21.65
CA ARG A 5 -11.71 3.80 20.34
C ARG A 5 -10.63 3.82 19.28
N ILE A 6 -9.50 4.50 19.54
CA ILE A 6 -8.37 4.56 18.59
C ILE A 6 -7.89 3.15 18.27
N ALA A 7 -7.65 2.32 19.30
CA ALA A 7 -7.20 0.94 19.11
C ALA A 7 -8.19 0.11 18.28
N SER A 8 -9.49 0.25 18.54
CA SER A 8 -10.54 -0.43 17.77
C SER A 8 -10.52 0.01 16.29
N GLU A 9 -10.48 1.31 16.00
CA GLU A 9 -10.47 1.77 14.62
C GLU A 9 -9.19 1.38 13.88
N VAL A 10 -8.04 1.44 14.55
CA VAL A 10 -6.76 0.97 14.00
C VAL A 10 -6.84 -0.53 13.68
N GLY A 11 -7.36 -1.35 14.60
CA GLY A 11 -7.52 -2.79 14.37
C GLY A 11 -8.40 -3.09 13.15
N LYS A 12 -9.56 -2.44 13.03
CA LYS A 12 -10.41 -2.55 11.83
C LYS A 12 -9.68 -2.09 10.56
N GLY A 13 -8.89 -1.01 10.67
CA GLY A 13 -8.04 -0.50 9.61
C GLY A 13 -7.03 -1.55 9.12
N VAL A 14 -6.34 -2.22 10.04
CA VAL A 14 -5.38 -3.30 9.71
C VAL A 14 -6.07 -4.45 8.97
N PHE A 15 -7.21 -4.93 9.46
CA PHE A 15 -7.98 -5.97 8.75
C PHE A 15 -8.47 -5.50 7.37
N ALA A 16 -8.90 -4.26 7.25
CA ALA A 16 -9.29 -3.68 5.98
C ALA A 16 -8.10 -3.53 5.02
N GLY A 17 -6.89 -3.30 5.55
CA GLY A 17 -5.64 -3.27 4.79
C GLY A 17 -5.41 -4.55 3.99
N ILE A 18 -5.78 -5.72 4.55
CA ILE A 18 -5.74 -7.01 3.84
C ILE A 18 -6.59 -6.96 2.56
N GLY A 19 -7.81 -6.40 2.64
CA GLY A 19 -8.70 -6.27 1.49
C GLY A 19 -8.12 -5.38 0.39
N GLY A 20 -7.50 -4.27 0.76
CA GLY A 20 -6.78 -3.40 -0.19
C GLY A 20 -5.60 -4.12 -0.84
N THR A 21 -4.79 -4.84 -0.06
CA THR A 21 -3.64 -5.61 -0.57
C THR A 21 -4.09 -6.69 -1.56
N VAL A 22 -5.18 -7.42 -1.25
CA VAL A 22 -5.77 -8.40 -2.17
C VAL A 22 -6.22 -7.74 -3.47
N ALA A 23 -6.95 -6.62 -3.38
CA ALA A 23 -7.46 -5.91 -4.54
C ALA A 23 -6.32 -5.40 -5.45
N MET A 24 -5.30 -4.78 -4.86
CA MET A 24 -4.15 -4.28 -5.60
C MET A 24 -3.38 -5.43 -6.27
N THR A 25 -3.12 -6.51 -5.54
CA THR A 25 -2.45 -7.71 -6.07
C THR A 25 -3.20 -8.31 -7.25
N ALA A 26 -4.53 -8.39 -7.16
CA ALA A 26 -5.34 -8.87 -8.28
C ALA A 26 -5.22 -7.94 -9.50
N SER A 27 -5.29 -6.61 -9.29
CA SER A 27 -5.18 -5.63 -10.38
C SER A 27 -3.80 -5.63 -11.05
N SER A 28 -2.71 -5.68 -10.27
CA SER A 28 -1.35 -5.69 -10.80
C SER A 28 -1.03 -7.02 -11.49
N THR A 29 -1.51 -8.14 -10.95
CA THR A 29 -1.39 -9.44 -11.63
C THR A 29 -2.12 -9.46 -12.96
N ALA A 30 -3.32 -8.86 -13.03
CA ALA A 30 -4.07 -8.75 -14.28
C ALA A 30 -3.34 -7.88 -15.30
N GLU A 31 -2.85 -6.71 -14.90
CA GLU A 31 -2.06 -5.82 -15.76
C GLU A 31 -0.79 -6.51 -16.29
N MET A 32 -0.03 -7.19 -15.41
CA MET A 32 1.17 -7.94 -15.81
C MET A 32 0.87 -9.00 -16.87
N LYS A 33 -0.23 -9.76 -16.70
CA LYS A 33 -0.65 -10.78 -17.66
C LYS A 33 -1.04 -10.18 -19.02
N LEU A 34 -1.68 -9.00 -19.01
CA LEU A 34 -2.07 -8.30 -20.23
C LEU A 34 -0.89 -7.68 -20.97
N ARG A 35 0.12 -7.20 -20.23
CA ARG A 35 1.28 -6.48 -20.78
C ARG A 35 2.53 -7.34 -20.97
N GLY A 36 2.53 -8.59 -20.50
CA GLY A 36 3.69 -9.48 -20.53
C GLY A 36 4.83 -9.09 -19.57
N GLY A 37 4.52 -8.31 -18.53
CA GLY A 37 5.51 -7.81 -17.55
C GLY A 37 5.92 -8.83 -16.50
N LYS A 38 7.05 -8.58 -15.82
CA LYS A 38 7.54 -9.34 -14.65
C LYS A 38 7.16 -8.64 -13.34
N SER A 39 7.13 -9.37 -12.23
CA SER A 39 6.86 -8.77 -10.90
C SER A 39 8.01 -7.87 -10.48
N SER A 40 7.69 -6.76 -9.82
CA SER A 40 8.69 -5.86 -9.24
C SER A 40 9.32 -6.45 -7.97
N THR A 41 10.64 -6.22 -7.78
CA THR A 41 11.41 -6.54 -6.57
C THR A 41 11.66 -5.31 -5.68
N THR A 42 11.15 -4.15 -6.06
CA THR A 42 11.34 -2.87 -5.34
C THR A 42 11.04 -2.95 -3.83
N PRO A 43 10.00 -3.68 -3.35
CA PRO A 43 9.76 -3.81 -1.91
C PRO A 43 10.91 -4.49 -1.14
N ALA A 44 11.53 -5.52 -1.71
CA ALA A 44 12.68 -6.16 -1.08
C ALA A 44 13.91 -5.24 -1.09
N GLU A 45 14.13 -4.51 -2.18
CA GLU A 45 15.22 -3.54 -2.30
C GLU A 45 15.10 -2.43 -1.25
N ALA A 46 13.90 -1.84 -1.09
CA ALA A 46 13.64 -0.83 -0.08
C ALA A 46 13.94 -1.32 1.35
N LEU A 47 13.52 -2.54 1.69
CA LEU A 47 13.80 -3.12 3.00
C LEU A 47 15.29 -3.45 3.19
N CYS A 48 15.94 -4.01 2.17
CA CYS A 48 17.39 -4.26 2.19
C CYS A 48 18.20 -2.98 2.40
N THR A 49 17.84 -1.89 1.73
CA THR A 49 18.45 -0.57 1.92
C THR A 49 18.24 -0.06 3.34
N LEU A 50 17.04 -0.21 3.91
CA LEU A 50 16.74 0.20 5.29
C LEU A 50 17.51 -0.62 6.34
N LEU A 51 17.74 -1.92 6.08
CA LEU A 51 18.41 -2.83 7.01
C LEU A 51 19.93 -2.94 6.77
N GLY A 52 20.46 -2.32 5.71
CA GLY A 52 21.88 -2.43 5.33
C GLY A 52 22.30 -3.83 4.89
N VAL A 53 21.39 -4.61 4.28
CA VAL A 53 21.65 -5.99 3.82
C VAL A 53 21.83 -5.97 2.31
N GLU A 54 23.03 -6.26 1.81
CA GLU A 54 23.36 -6.07 0.38
C GLU A 54 23.07 -7.27 -0.52
N THR A 55 22.87 -8.48 0.01
CA THR A 55 22.82 -9.69 -0.84
C THR A 55 21.78 -10.71 -0.41
N LEU A 56 20.71 -10.82 -1.19
CA LEU A 56 19.76 -11.94 -1.16
C LEU A 56 19.76 -12.62 -2.53
N GLY A 57 19.67 -13.96 -2.53
CA GLY A 57 19.40 -14.71 -3.76
C GLY A 57 18.01 -14.35 -4.31
N GLU A 58 17.75 -14.64 -5.59
CA GLU A 58 16.49 -14.30 -6.25
C GLU A 58 15.26 -14.94 -5.57
N THR A 59 15.41 -16.15 -5.05
CA THR A 59 14.34 -16.83 -4.28
C THR A 59 14.04 -16.08 -2.98
N GLU A 60 15.08 -15.66 -2.26
CA GLU A 60 14.97 -14.89 -1.03
C GLU A 60 14.37 -13.50 -1.28
N LYS A 61 14.79 -12.81 -2.35
CA LYS A 61 14.21 -11.51 -2.75
C LYS A 61 12.73 -11.63 -3.07
N ASN A 62 12.30 -12.67 -3.78
CA ASN A 62 10.89 -12.89 -4.09
C ASN A 62 10.05 -13.17 -2.83
N ARG A 63 10.58 -13.99 -1.90
CA ARG A 63 9.91 -14.24 -0.61
C ARG A 63 9.82 -12.97 0.23
N LEU A 64 10.93 -12.21 0.30
CA LEU A 64 10.97 -10.96 1.04
C LEU A 64 10.05 -9.91 0.44
N THR A 65 10.03 -9.79 -0.90
CA THR A 65 9.12 -8.89 -1.61
C THR A 65 7.67 -9.20 -1.25
N ASN A 66 7.27 -10.46 -1.28
CA ASN A 66 5.91 -10.85 -0.88
C ASN A 66 5.65 -10.53 0.59
N LEU A 67 6.57 -10.84 1.49
CA LEU A 67 6.41 -10.55 2.92
C LEU A 67 6.26 -9.05 3.17
N VAL A 68 7.11 -8.23 2.56
CA VAL A 68 7.05 -6.75 2.65
C VAL A 68 5.74 -6.26 2.05
N HIS A 69 5.36 -6.71 0.85
CA HIS A 69 4.11 -6.32 0.21
C HIS A 69 2.90 -6.57 1.11
N TRP A 70 2.79 -7.78 1.67
CA TRP A 70 1.68 -8.14 2.56
C TRP A 70 1.72 -7.39 3.89
N SER A 71 2.89 -7.32 4.54
CA SER A 71 3.01 -6.65 5.84
C SER A 71 2.81 -5.13 5.72
N TYR A 72 3.40 -4.51 4.70
CA TYR A 72 3.27 -3.09 4.40
C TYR A 72 1.84 -2.73 4.03
N GLY A 73 1.23 -3.43 3.07
CA GLY A 73 -0.15 -3.18 2.65
C GLY A 73 -1.17 -3.43 3.78
N THR A 74 -0.95 -4.44 4.62
CA THR A 74 -1.80 -4.68 5.80
C THR A 74 -1.60 -3.58 6.85
N GLY A 75 -0.35 -3.22 7.13
CA GLY A 75 0.01 -2.21 8.12
C GLY A 75 -0.48 -0.81 7.76
N LEU A 76 -0.40 -0.41 6.49
CA LEU A 76 -0.91 0.87 6.01
C LEU A 76 -2.41 1.03 6.25
N GLY A 77 -3.18 -0.07 6.32
CA GLY A 77 -4.59 -0.03 6.71
C GLY A 77 -4.83 0.63 8.08
N ALA A 78 -3.85 0.61 8.99
CA ALA A 78 -3.91 1.34 10.26
C ALA A 78 -4.13 2.85 10.06
N LEU A 79 -3.59 3.45 8.99
CA LEU A 79 -3.82 4.87 8.66
C LEU A 79 -5.30 5.13 8.37
N ARG A 80 -5.99 4.23 7.65
CA ARG A 80 -7.44 4.34 7.44
C ARG A 80 -8.19 4.30 8.77
N GLY A 81 -7.76 3.46 9.70
CA GLY A 81 -8.29 3.40 11.06
C GLY A 81 -8.08 4.71 11.84
N LEU A 82 -6.88 5.29 11.79
CA LEU A 82 -6.56 6.59 12.41
C LEU A 82 -7.41 7.73 11.82
N ILE A 83 -7.62 7.76 10.50
CA ILE A 83 -8.50 8.72 9.82
C ILE A 83 -9.93 8.63 10.36
N ALA A 84 -10.46 7.42 10.55
CA ALA A 84 -11.77 7.23 11.16
C ALA A 84 -11.81 7.60 12.65
N ALA A 85 -10.74 7.31 13.40
CA ALA A 85 -10.61 7.77 14.78
C ALA A 85 -10.65 9.31 14.85
N GLY A 86 -10.09 10.01 13.87
CA GLY A 86 -10.21 11.46 13.70
C GLY A 86 -11.60 11.96 13.26
N GLY A 87 -12.56 11.05 13.00
CA GLY A 87 -13.93 11.38 12.63
C GLY A 87 -14.16 11.58 11.12
N ILE A 88 -13.14 11.37 10.29
CA ILE A 88 -13.25 11.51 8.84
C ILE A 88 -13.78 10.19 8.25
N ARG A 89 -14.79 10.27 7.38
CA ARG A 89 -15.51 9.10 6.83
C ARG A 89 -15.80 9.23 5.34
N GLY A 90 -16.24 8.13 4.72
CA GLY A 90 -16.71 8.08 3.34
C GLY A 90 -15.64 8.53 2.34
N VAL A 91 -16.06 9.24 1.29
CA VAL A 91 -15.16 9.68 0.20
C VAL A 91 -14.01 10.55 0.70
N LYS A 92 -14.22 11.39 1.71
CA LYS A 92 -13.15 12.22 2.30
C LYS A 92 -12.07 11.35 2.96
N ALA A 93 -12.47 10.29 3.65
CA ALA A 93 -11.53 9.35 4.24
C ALA A 93 -10.76 8.57 3.17
N ALA A 94 -11.44 8.14 2.09
CA ALA A 94 -10.80 7.45 0.98
C ALA A 94 -9.76 8.35 0.28
N ALA A 95 -10.10 9.62 0.01
CA ALA A 95 -9.18 10.57 -0.62
C ALA A 95 -7.97 10.89 0.26
N LEU A 96 -8.18 11.09 1.57
CA LEU A 96 -7.07 11.31 2.50
C LEU A 96 -6.19 10.07 2.63
N PHE A 97 -6.78 8.88 2.70
CA PHE A 97 -6.04 7.62 2.78
C PHE A 97 -5.20 7.39 1.52
N PHE A 98 -5.80 7.57 0.33
CA PHE A 98 -5.09 7.52 -0.94
C PHE A 98 -3.90 8.50 -0.97
N GLY A 99 -4.13 9.77 -0.60
CA GLY A 99 -3.07 10.78 -0.60
C GLY A 99 -1.92 10.47 0.36
N LEU A 100 -2.21 9.87 1.52
CA LEU A 100 -1.18 9.47 2.48
C LEU A 100 -0.35 8.28 1.98
N VAL A 101 -1.01 7.28 1.39
CA VAL A 101 -0.32 6.07 0.91
C VAL A 101 0.50 6.38 -0.35
N TRP A 102 -0.15 6.93 -1.37
CA TRP A 102 0.52 7.27 -2.62
C TRP A 102 1.57 8.37 -2.41
N GLY A 103 1.22 9.46 -1.71
CA GLY A 103 2.19 10.51 -1.40
C GLY A 103 3.36 10.03 -0.55
N GLY A 104 3.13 9.07 0.35
CA GLY A 104 4.18 8.44 1.15
C GLY A 104 5.20 7.68 0.31
N GLU A 105 4.73 6.93 -0.69
CA GLU A 105 5.58 6.24 -1.66
C GLU A 105 6.43 7.23 -2.48
N GLN A 106 5.80 8.27 -3.04
CA GLN A 106 6.48 9.23 -3.91
C GLN A 106 7.59 10.02 -3.21
N LEU A 107 7.58 10.03 -1.87
CA LEU A 107 8.65 10.59 -1.05
C LEU A 107 9.63 9.51 -0.57
N GLY A 108 9.10 8.38 -0.10
CA GLY A 108 9.88 7.32 0.53
C GLY A 108 10.80 6.57 -0.43
N LEU A 109 10.28 6.13 -1.60
CA LEU A 109 11.08 5.35 -2.53
C LEU A 109 12.22 6.17 -3.15
N PRO A 110 12.02 7.43 -3.57
CA PRO A 110 13.13 8.27 -4.02
C PRO A 110 14.13 8.60 -2.92
N ALA A 111 13.68 8.82 -1.68
CA ALA A 111 14.59 9.06 -0.56
C ALA A 111 15.52 7.85 -0.28
N LEU A 112 15.01 6.63 -0.51
CA LEU A 112 15.78 5.39 -0.41
C LEU A 112 16.59 5.07 -1.68
N LYS A 113 16.47 5.87 -2.74
CA LYS A 113 17.14 5.68 -4.05
C LYS A 113 16.82 4.33 -4.74
N VAL A 114 15.66 3.76 -4.42
CA VAL A 114 15.18 2.50 -5.04
C VAL A 114 14.21 2.74 -6.20
N SER A 115 13.81 4.00 -6.42
CA SER A 115 13.02 4.45 -7.58
C SER A 115 13.37 5.90 -7.90
N PRO A 116 13.43 6.30 -9.19
CA PRO A 116 13.59 7.72 -9.55
C PRO A 116 12.35 8.54 -9.13
N PRO A 117 12.48 9.87 -8.96
CA PRO A 117 11.32 10.72 -8.65
C PRO A 117 10.29 10.71 -9.78
N ILE A 118 9.01 10.93 -9.44
CA ILE A 118 7.87 10.91 -10.38
C ILE A 118 8.06 11.85 -11.59
N THR A 119 8.86 12.90 -11.44
CA THR A 119 9.18 13.86 -12.51
C THR A 119 9.97 13.25 -13.67
N GLU A 120 10.58 12.08 -13.47
CA GLU A 120 11.33 11.35 -14.48
C GLU A 120 10.53 10.19 -15.10
N TRP A 121 9.31 9.95 -14.62
CA TRP A 121 8.48 8.84 -15.08
C TRP A 121 7.71 9.20 -16.35
N THR A 122 7.41 8.19 -17.17
CA THR A 122 6.49 8.38 -18.29
C THR A 122 5.05 8.51 -17.79
N GLY A 123 4.17 9.14 -18.59
CA GLY A 123 2.75 9.27 -18.23
C GLY A 123 2.05 7.92 -18.03
N GLU A 124 2.48 6.88 -18.75
CA GLU A 124 1.95 5.53 -18.58
C GLU A 124 2.35 4.90 -17.23
N MET A 125 3.59 5.11 -16.80
CA MET A 125 4.06 4.67 -15.48
C MET A 125 3.26 5.35 -14.36
N ILE A 126 3.09 6.67 -14.46
CA ILE A 126 2.29 7.45 -13.50
C ILE A 126 0.84 6.95 -13.47
N ALA A 127 0.24 6.68 -14.63
CA ALA A 127 -1.14 6.23 -14.71
C ALA A 127 -1.35 4.84 -14.08
N SER A 128 -0.48 3.87 -14.36
CA SER A 128 -0.54 2.53 -13.76
C SER A 128 -0.34 2.60 -12.24
N ASP A 129 0.65 3.37 -11.79
CA ASP A 129 0.95 3.55 -10.38
C ASP A 129 -0.24 4.16 -9.60
N VAL A 130 -0.78 5.28 -10.08
CA VAL A 130 -1.96 5.91 -9.51
C VAL A 130 -3.16 4.96 -9.51
N ALA A 131 -3.36 4.19 -10.59
CA ALA A 131 -4.48 3.26 -10.70
C ALA A 131 -4.40 2.15 -9.63
N HIS A 132 -3.24 1.54 -9.44
CA HIS A 132 -3.06 0.51 -8.40
C HIS A 132 -3.22 1.07 -6.99
N HIS A 133 -2.73 2.28 -6.74
CA HIS A 133 -2.91 2.95 -5.45
C HIS A 133 -4.38 3.33 -5.18
N LEU A 134 -5.13 3.72 -6.21
CA LEU A 134 -6.57 3.92 -6.11
C LEU A 134 -7.29 2.60 -5.79
N VAL A 135 -6.95 1.51 -6.47
CA VAL A 135 -7.52 0.18 -6.19
C VAL A 135 -7.25 -0.24 -4.74
N TYR A 136 -6.01 -0.08 -4.27
CA TYR A 136 -5.65 -0.34 -2.88
C TYR A 136 -6.48 0.52 -1.91
N ALA A 137 -6.50 1.85 -2.10
CA ALA A 137 -7.17 2.78 -1.21
C ALA A 137 -8.69 2.56 -1.15
N LEU A 138 -9.31 2.25 -2.29
CA LEU A 138 -10.73 1.91 -2.38
C LEU A 138 -11.02 0.55 -1.74
N GLY A 139 -10.21 -0.47 -2.03
CA GLY A 139 -10.36 -1.81 -1.44
C GLY A 139 -10.28 -1.77 0.09
N THR A 140 -9.29 -1.07 0.64
CA THR A 140 -9.18 -0.84 2.09
C THR A 140 -10.34 -0.03 2.63
N THR A 141 -10.75 1.05 1.96
CA THR A 141 -11.85 1.88 2.47
C THR A 141 -13.16 1.10 2.48
N VAL A 142 -13.49 0.38 1.40
CA VAL A 142 -14.67 -0.50 1.34
C VAL A 142 -14.60 -1.58 2.41
N GLY A 143 -13.46 -2.27 2.55
CA GLY A 143 -13.26 -3.27 3.60
C GLY A 143 -13.49 -2.71 5.00
N TYR A 144 -12.98 -1.50 5.27
CA TYR A 144 -13.18 -0.81 6.53
C TYR A 144 -14.66 -0.49 6.78
N GLU A 145 -15.37 0.06 5.79
CA GLU A 145 -16.80 0.37 5.92
C GLU A 145 -17.65 -0.89 6.11
N LEU A 146 -17.26 -2.03 5.52
CA LEU A 146 -17.93 -3.32 5.74
C LEU A 146 -17.73 -3.82 7.18
N ILE A 147 -16.49 -3.78 7.69
CA ILE A 147 -16.18 -4.16 9.08
C ILE A 147 -16.90 -3.24 10.07
N GLN A 148 -17.02 -1.95 9.76
CA GLN A 148 -17.66 -0.96 10.62
C GLN A 148 -19.18 -1.16 10.76
N ARG A 149 -19.82 -1.81 9.78
CA ARG A 149 -21.27 -2.04 9.75
C ARG A 149 -21.71 -3.34 10.42
N GLY A 150 -20.79 -4.31 10.56
CA GLY A 150 -21.01 -5.56 11.29
C GLY A 150 -20.81 -5.37 12.78
#